data_AF-A0A952SL17-F1
#
_entry.id   AF-A0A952SL17-F1
#
_cell.length_a   1.000
_cell.length_b   1.000
_cell.length_c   1.000
_cell.angle_alpha   90.00
_cell.angle_beta   90.00
_cell.angle_gamma   90.00
#
_symmetry.space_group_name_H-M   'P 1'
#
loop_
_entity.id
_entity.type
_entity.pdbx_description
1 polymer ?
#
loop_
_entity_poly.entity_id
_entity_poly.type
_entity_poly.pdbx_seq_one_letter_code
_entity_poly.pdbx_strand_id
1 'polypeptide(L)' 'MSNAYNLQRFLDAQERVYDTVLEELRAGRKSSHWIWFIFPQIAGRGHSAMAQQFAIT' A
#
# COMPACT_ATOMS: atom_id res chain seq x y z
N MET A 1 -18.20 -15.92 2.61
CA MET A 1 -17.45 -15.42 3.78
C MET A 1 -17.32 -13.92 3.63
N SER A 2 -17.69 -13.13 4.65
CA SER A 2 -17.73 -11.68 4.52
C SER A 2 -16.32 -11.14 4.26
N ASN A 3 -16.18 -10.33 3.21
CA ASN A 3 -14.96 -9.58 2.93
C ASN A 3 -14.89 -8.36 3.87
N ALA A 4 -14.93 -8.59 5.18
CA ALA A 4 -15.06 -7.56 6.20
C ALA A 4 -13.93 -6.51 6.12
N TYR A 5 -12.76 -6.92 5.63
CA TYR A 5 -11.56 -6.09 5.60
C TYR A 5 -11.13 -5.65 4.20
N ASN A 6 -11.82 -6.07 3.14
CA ASN A 6 -11.50 -5.72 1.75
C ASN A 6 -10.00 -5.84 1.37
N LEU A 7 -9.35 -6.94 1.73
CA LEU A 7 -7.88 -7.07 1.57
C LEU A 7 -7.43 -7.14 0.11
N GLN A 8 -8.33 -7.51 -0.82
CA GLN A 8 -8.06 -7.54 -2.25
C GLN A 8 -7.54 -6.19 -2.78
N ARG A 9 -7.97 -5.07 -2.18
CA ARG A 9 -7.50 -3.73 -2.57
C ARG A 9 -5.98 -3.59 -2.54
N PHE A 10 -5.30 -4.27 -1.61
CA PHE A 10 -3.85 -4.24 -1.52
C PHE A 10 -3.22 -5.00 -2.69
N LEU A 11 -3.71 -6.21 -2.98
CA LEU A 11 -3.21 -7.03 -4.08
C LEU A 11 -3.37 -6.31 -5.42
N ASP A 12 -4.54 -5.72 -5.67
CA ASP A 12 -4.82 -5.00 -6.93
C ASP A 12 -3.91 -3.76 -7.12
N ALA A 13 -3.52 -3.12 -6.02
CA ALA A 13 -2.59 -1.98 -6.06
C ALA A 13 -1.14 -2.44 -6.21
N GLN A 14 -0.76 -3.51 -5.54
CA GLN A 14 0.59 -4.07 -5.55
C GLN A 14 0.95 -4.68 -6.91
N GLU A 15 0.03 -5.40 -7.55
CA GLU A 15 0.24 -6.10 -8.83
C GLU A 15 0.85 -5.19 -9.91
N ARG A 16 0.45 -3.91 -9.94
CA ARG A 16 0.90 -2.96 -10.96
C ARG A 16 2.32 -2.41 -10.75
N VAL A 17 2.89 -2.54 -9.55
CA VAL A 17 4.13 -1.86 -9.17
C VAL A 17 5.12 -2.74 -8.41
N TYR A 18 4.80 -4.00 -8.17
CA TYR A 18 5.57 -4.87 -7.28
C TYR A 18 7.03 -5.01 -7.72
N ASP A 19 7.27 -5.15 -9.02
CA ASP A 19 8.64 -5.22 -9.56
C ASP A 19 9.41 -3.92 -9.31
N THR A 20 8.80 -2.76 -9.58
CA THR A 20 9.40 -1.45 -9.27
C THR A 20 9.71 -1.28 -7.79
N VAL A 21 8.81 -1.75 -6.90
CA VAL A 21 9.04 -1.71 -5.45
C VAL A 21 10.28 -2.52 -5.07
N LEU A 22 10.41 -3.74 -5.59
CA LEU A 22 11.57 -4.59 -5.31
C LEU A 22 12.87 -3.97 -5.82
N GLU A 23 12.86 -3.38 -7.00
CA GLU A 23 14.01 -2.66 -7.55
C GLU A 23 14.41 -1.47 -6.68
N GLU A 24 13.46 -0.62 -6.29
CA GLU A 24 13.72 0.56 -5.47
C GLU A 24 14.23 0.19 -4.06
N LEU A 25 13.67 -0.87 -3.46
CA LEU A 25 14.11 -1.37 -2.16
C LEU A 25 15.53 -1.96 -2.23
N ARG A 26 15.84 -2.74 -3.27
CA ARG A 26 17.20 -3.28 -3.49
C ARG A 26 18.22 -2.17 -3.76
N ALA A 27 17.81 -1.12 -4.47
CA ALA A 27 18.61 0.07 -4.70
C ALA A 27 18.75 0.96 -3.44
N GLY A 28 18.00 0.67 -2.36
CA GLY A 28 18.03 1.40 -1.10
C GLY A 28 17.40 2.79 -1.16
N ARG A 29 16.65 3.11 -2.22
CA ARG A 29 16.04 4.43 -2.41
C ARG A 29 14.67 4.32 -3.07
N LYS A 30 13.64 4.66 -2.32
CA LYS A 30 12.28 4.85 -2.84
C LYS A 30 12.19 6.12 -3.71
N SER A 31 11.59 5.98 -4.89
CA SER A 31 11.36 7.08 -5.84
C SER A 31 9.93 7.19 -6.35
N SER A 32 9.12 6.14 -6.25
CA SER A 32 7.75 6.11 -6.78
C SER A 32 6.68 6.01 -5.68
N HIS A 33 5.40 6.06 -6.06
CA HIS A 33 4.26 6.22 -5.16
C HIS A 33 3.58 4.90 -4.80
N TRP A 34 4.10 4.21 -3.78
CA TRP A 34 3.54 2.89 -3.36
C TRP A 34 3.46 2.66 -1.84
N ILE A 35 3.86 3.65 -1.03
CA ILE A 35 4.06 3.43 0.41
C ILE A 35 2.79 2.97 1.13
N TRP A 36 1.63 3.51 0.73
CA TRP A 36 0.37 3.28 1.44
C TRP A 36 -0.08 1.82 1.39
N PHE A 37 0.24 1.10 0.32
CA PHE A 37 -0.23 -0.27 0.10
C PHE A 37 0.88 -1.33 0.13
N ILE A 38 2.15 -0.93 0.22
CA ILE A 38 3.28 -1.84 0.52
C ILE A 38 3.59 -1.86 2.02
N PHE A 39 3.58 -0.70 2.68
CA PHE A 39 3.76 -0.55 4.12
C PHE A 39 2.60 0.26 4.73
N PRO A 40 1.38 -0.32 4.79
CA PRO A 40 0.21 0.38 5.28
C PRO A 40 0.32 0.74 6.76
N GLN A 41 -0.38 1.79 7.15
CA GLN A 41 -0.47 2.26 8.53
C GLN A 41 -1.87 2.01 9.11
N ILE A 42 -1.98 2.00 10.44
CA ILE A 42 -3.28 1.95 11.13
C ILE A 42 -4.09 3.21 10.81
N ALA A 43 -5.41 3.06 10.69
CA ALA A 43 -6.33 4.18 10.50
C ALA A 43 -6.11 5.31 11.51
N GLY A 44 -6.25 6.55 11.05
CA GLY A 44 -6.09 7.76 11.87
C GLY A 44 -4.65 8.31 11.94
N ARG A 45 -3.64 7.62 11.40
CA ARG A 45 -2.27 8.18 11.32
C ARG A 45 -2.07 9.12 10.13
N GLY A 46 -2.64 8.76 8.97
CA GLY A 46 -2.53 9.52 7.74
C GLY A 46 -3.85 10.21 7.38
N HIS A 47 -3.76 11.41 6.80
CA HIS A 47 -4.91 12.26 6.50
C HIS A 47 -5.17 12.40 4.99
N SER A 48 -4.29 11.90 4.12
CA SER A 48 -4.53 11.91 2.69
C SER A 48 -5.54 10.83 2.29
N ALA A 49 -6.24 11.03 1.17
CA ALA A 49 -7.20 10.06 0.65
C ALA A 49 -6.59 8.66 0.46
N MET A 50 -5.36 8.58 -0.08
CA MET A 50 -4.63 7.32 -0.22
C MET A 50 -4.28 6.68 1.12
N ALA A 51 -3.91 7.47 2.13
CA ALA A 51 -3.60 6.95 3.45
C ALA A 51 -4.84 6.39 4.16
N GLN A 52 -6.01 7.01 3.95
CA GLN A 52 -7.29 6.51 4.47
C GLN A 52 -7.76 5.27 3.71
N GLN A 53 -7.64 5.25 2.38
CA GLN A 53 -8.03 4.12 1.53
C GLN A 53 -7.27 2.83 1.87
N PHE A 54 -5.97 2.94 2.16
CA PHE A 54 -5.12 1.78 2.45
C PHE A 54 -4.79 1.62 3.94
N ALA A 55 -5.49 2.33 4.82
CA ALA A 55 -5.35 2.13 6.25
C ALA A 55 -5.79 0.70 6.66
N ILE A 56 -5.15 0.17 7.70
CA ILE A 56 -5.59 -1.04 8.40
C ILE A 56 -6.67 -0.65 9.42
N THR A 57 -7.81 -1.35 9.37
CA THR A 57 -9.03 -1.12 10.17
C THR A 57 -9.44 -2.38 10.90
#